data_AF-Q2NUF4-F1
#
_entry.id   AF-Q2NUF4-F1
#
_cell.length_a   1.000
_cell.length_b   1.000
_cell.length_c   1.000
_cell.angle_alpha   90.00
_cell.angle_beta   90.00
_cell.angle_gamma   90.00
#
_symmetry.space_group_name_H-M   'P 1'
#
loop_
_entity.id
_entity.type
_entity.pdbx_description
1 polymer ?
#
loop_
_entity_poly.entity_id
_entity_poly.type
_entity_poly.pdbx_seq_one_letter_code
_entity_poly.pdbx_strand_id
1 'polypeptide(L)'
;MTKSSLSQHDALFKKCLGDIAVARDFLEIHLQPHLRKRCDFCTLAMASAGSFIEDDLKGQCSDMLYSMKTTTGHDGYVYCLVEHQSRPEKLMAFRLLRYAVAAIQRHLEQGNDALPVVIPLLFYHGTTSPYPYSTQWLDCFADPELAESVYRQAFPLVDITAMPDDEILSHRRERC
;
A
#
# COMPACT_ATOMS: atom_id res chain seq x y z
N MET A 1 11.91 -28.35 9.42
CA MET A 1 12.79 -27.17 9.53
C MET A 1 12.36 -26.36 10.73
N THR A 2 13.29 -26.10 11.63
CA THR A 2 13.09 -25.63 13.01
C THR A 2 12.70 -24.16 13.06
N LYS A 3 11.73 -23.84 13.94
CA LYS A 3 11.17 -22.49 14.23
C LYS A 3 12.22 -21.38 14.52
N SER A 4 13.50 -21.74 14.68
CA SER A 4 14.61 -20.88 15.10
C SER A 4 15.34 -20.15 13.96
N SER A 5 15.33 -20.65 12.72
CA SER A 5 15.98 -19.93 11.59
C SER A 5 15.09 -18.82 11.05
N LEU A 6 13.78 -19.03 11.13
CA LEU A 6 12.72 -18.16 10.65
C LEU A 6 12.69 -16.81 11.39
N SER A 7 12.81 -16.82 12.73
CA SER A 7 12.90 -15.58 13.53
C SER A 7 14.23 -14.83 13.37
N GLN A 8 15.29 -15.49 12.90
CA GLN A 8 16.58 -14.85 12.65
C GLN A 8 16.56 -14.05 11.36
N HIS A 9 15.94 -14.55 10.29
CA HIS A 9 15.79 -13.79 9.04
C HIS A 9 14.98 -12.52 9.27
N ASP A 10 13.86 -12.57 10.00
CA ASP A 10 13.06 -11.38 10.30
C ASP A 10 13.82 -10.33 11.09
N ALA A 11 14.55 -10.76 12.12
CA ALA A 11 15.36 -9.86 12.92
C ALA A 11 16.51 -9.24 12.10
N LEU A 12 17.12 -10.02 11.21
CA LEU A 12 18.17 -9.55 10.30
C LEU A 12 17.61 -8.58 9.26
N PHE A 13 16.48 -8.89 8.63
CA PHE A 13 15.82 -7.99 7.68
C PHE A 13 15.40 -6.68 8.36
N LYS A 14 14.87 -6.76 9.58
CA LYS A 14 14.58 -5.55 10.37
C LYS A 14 15.81 -4.72 10.68
N LYS A 15 16.90 -5.37 11.05
CA LYS A 15 18.15 -4.69 11.35
C LYS A 15 18.74 -4.03 10.10
N CYS A 16 18.70 -4.73 8.97
CA CYS A 16 19.19 -4.24 7.68
C CYS A 16 18.34 -3.07 7.20
N LEU A 17 17.02 -3.24 7.10
CA LEU A 17 16.12 -2.21 6.60
C LEU A 17 15.87 -1.09 7.63
N GLY A 18 16.24 -1.30 8.90
CA GLY A 18 16.36 -0.27 9.92
C GLY A 18 17.47 0.75 9.63
N ASP A 19 18.51 0.35 8.91
CA ASP A 19 19.57 1.22 8.45
C ASP A 19 19.16 1.89 7.13
N ILE A 20 19.09 3.23 7.13
CA ILE A 20 18.66 4.01 5.97
C ILE A 20 19.59 3.85 4.76
N ALA A 21 20.90 3.66 4.98
CA ALA A 21 21.82 3.45 3.86
C ALA A 21 21.53 2.11 3.16
N VAL A 22 21.33 1.06 3.96
CA VAL A 22 20.97 -0.27 3.44
C VAL A 22 19.58 -0.25 2.81
N ALA A 23 18.60 0.40 3.43
CA ALA A 23 17.26 0.55 2.88
C ALA A 23 17.27 1.29 1.53
N ARG A 24 18.08 2.35 1.40
CA ARG A 24 18.29 3.07 0.14
C ARG A 24 18.79 2.14 -0.96
N ASP A 25 19.93 1.49 -0.72
CA ASP A 25 20.55 0.59 -1.72
C ASP A 25 19.57 -0.51 -2.13
N PHE A 26 18.88 -1.06 -1.14
CA PHE A 26 17.89 -2.10 -1.35
C PHE A 26 16.72 -1.62 -2.24
N LEU A 27 16.15 -0.45 -1.95
CA LEU A 27 15.07 0.12 -2.75
C LEU A 27 15.52 0.47 -4.17
N GLU A 28 16.75 0.96 -4.35
CA GLU A 28 17.31 1.26 -5.67
C GLU A 28 17.49 0.01 -6.54
N ILE A 29 17.78 -1.14 -5.93
CA ILE A 29 17.94 -2.43 -6.63
C ILE A 29 16.57 -3.01 -7.00
N HIS A 30 15.60 -2.98 -6.08
CA HIS A 30 14.38 -3.78 -6.19
C HIS A 30 13.15 -3.01 -6.70
N LEU A 31 13.13 -1.68 -6.64
CA LEU A 31 12.03 -0.92 -7.22
C LEU A 31 12.02 -0.99 -8.74
N GLN A 32 10.82 -1.04 -9.31
CA GLN A 32 10.65 -1.00 -10.76
C GLN A 32 11.28 0.27 -11.34
N PRO A 33 11.98 0.21 -12.50
CA PRO A 33 12.76 1.33 -13.01
C PRO A 33 11.98 2.64 -13.18
N HIS A 34 10.69 2.57 -13.55
CA HIS A 34 9.85 3.74 -13.74
C HIS A 34 9.41 4.40 -12.42
N LEU A 35 9.27 3.62 -11.34
CA LEU A 35 9.02 4.15 -9.99
C LEU A 35 10.31 4.75 -9.42
N ARG A 36 11.41 4.01 -9.52
CA ARG A 36 12.73 4.44 -9.03
C ARG A 36 13.14 5.80 -9.57
N LYS A 37 12.88 6.07 -10.86
CA LYS A 37 13.17 7.38 -11.51
C LYS A 37 12.37 8.55 -10.95
N ARG A 38 11.29 8.30 -10.19
CA ARG A 38 10.43 9.33 -9.59
C ARG A 38 10.71 9.53 -8.10
N CYS A 39 11.64 8.78 -7.53
CA CYS A 39 12.01 8.82 -6.11
C CYS A 39 13.31 9.60 -5.92
N ASP A 40 13.35 10.50 -4.92
CA ASP A 40 14.59 11.11 -4.44
C ASP A 40 15.07 10.37 -3.18
N PHE A 41 15.89 9.32 -3.37
CA PHE A 41 16.39 8.52 -2.26
C PHE A 41 17.39 9.24 -1.35
N CYS A 42 17.91 10.41 -1.74
CA CYS A 42 18.74 11.23 -0.86
C CYS A 42 17.94 11.75 0.34
N THR A 43 16.62 11.90 0.16
CA THR A 43 15.68 12.35 1.20
C THR A 43 15.02 11.20 1.97
N LEU A 44 15.40 9.95 1.68
CA LEU A 44 14.83 8.77 2.31
C LEU A 44 15.01 8.81 3.83
N ALA A 45 13.91 8.71 4.56
CA ALA A 45 13.89 8.64 6.01
C ALA A 45 12.87 7.60 6.46
N MET A 46 13.09 6.99 7.63
CA MET A 46 12.07 6.14 8.25
C MET A 46 10.98 7.04 8.80
N ALA A 47 9.74 6.85 8.33
CA ALA A 47 8.59 7.53 8.90
C ALA A 47 8.44 7.01 10.34
N SER A 48 8.55 7.91 11.32
CA SER A 48 8.73 7.53 12.72
C SER A 48 7.62 6.59 13.20
N ALA A 49 8.02 5.44 13.77
CA ALA A 49 7.13 4.35 14.20
C ALA A 49 6.06 4.74 15.23
N GLY A 50 6.22 5.89 15.90
CA GLY A 50 5.24 6.42 16.86
C GLY A 50 4.21 7.40 16.28
N SER A 51 4.41 7.90 15.05
CA SER A 51 3.55 8.90 14.43
C SER A 51 2.82 8.41 13.19
N PHE A 52 2.97 7.15 12.76
CA PHE A 52 2.29 6.58 11.59
C PHE A 52 1.56 5.25 11.84
N ILE A 53 1.83 4.58 12.97
CA ILE A 53 1.38 3.21 13.21
C ILE A 53 0.36 3.22 14.35
N GLU A 54 -0.92 3.42 14.02
CA GLU A 54 -2.04 3.11 14.93
C GLU A 54 -2.04 1.62 15.32
N ASP A 55 -2.74 1.29 16.40
CA ASP A 55 -2.82 -0.07 16.95
C ASP A 55 -3.37 -1.11 15.93
N ASP A 56 -4.12 -0.67 14.90
CA ASP A 56 -4.60 -1.53 13.79
C ASP A 56 -3.46 -2.10 12.91
N LEU A 57 -2.30 -1.44 12.86
CA LEU A 57 -1.12 -1.88 12.12
C LEU A 57 -0.15 -2.71 12.99
N LYS A 58 -0.30 -2.68 14.32
CA LYS A 58 0.65 -3.32 15.26
C LYS A 58 0.45 -4.82 15.46
N GLY A 59 -0.48 -5.44 14.77
CA GLY A 59 -0.97 -6.77 15.15
C GLY A 59 -0.04 -7.96 14.87
N GLN A 60 0.78 -7.94 13.81
CA GLN A 60 1.52 -9.16 13.44
C GLN A 60 2.64 -9.02 12.40
N CYS A 61 2.91 -7.83 11.84
CA CYS A 61 3.80 -7.71 10.69
C CYS A 61 4.93 -6.71 10.89
N SER A 62 6.04 -7.02 10.23
CA SER A 62 7.30 -6.31 10.32
C SER A 62 7.28 -5.09 9.39
N ASP A 63 6.32 -4.21 9.64
CA ASP A 63 5.97 -3.12 8.74
C ASP A 63 7.00 -1.99 8.83
N MET A 64 7.51 -1.56 7.67
CA MET A 64 8.41 -0.42 7.56
C MET A 64 7.84 0.61 6.60
N LEU A 65 7.68 1.83 7.09
CA LEU A 65 7.26 2.96 6.27
C LEU A 65 8.43 3.92 6.13
N TYR A 66 8.78 4.23 4.89
CA TYR A 66 9.77 5.24 4.56
C TYR A 66 9.09 6.44 3.93
N SER A 67 9.47 7.64 4.33
CA SER A 67 9.16 8.86 3.62
C SER A 67 10.32 9.24 2.72
N MET A 68 10.00 9.87 1.59
CA MET A 68 10.96 10.49 0.68
C MET A 68 10.26 11.58 -0.11
N LYS A 69 11.03 12.48 -0.70
CA LYS A 69 10.52 13.35 -1.76
C LYS A 69 10.53 12.59 -3.09
N THR A 70 9.62 12.99 -3.95
CA THR A 70 9.64 12.63 -5.37
C THR A 70 10.58 13.56 -6.11
N THR A 71 11.00 13.19 -7.31
CA THR A 71 11.85 14.05 -8.17
C THR A 71 11.17 15.36 -8.58
N THR A 72 9.87 15.49 -8.37
CA THR A 72 9.09 16.73 -8.57
C THR A 72 8.92 17.55 -7.28
N GLY A 73 9.53 17.13 -6.15
CA GLY A 73 9.49 17.84 -4.88
C GLY A 73 8.28 17.53 -3.98
N HIS A 74 7.35 16.68 -4.43
CA HIS A 74 6.18 16.26 -3.63
C HIS A 74 6.55 15.14 -2.66
N ASP A 75 5.77 14.98 -1.59
CA ASP A 75 5.92 13.85 -0.67
C ASP A 75 5.53 12.52 -1.30
N GLY A 76 6.33 11.50 -1.02
CA GLY A 76 6.10 10.12 -1.40
C GLY A 76 6.48 9.20 -0.25
N TYR A 77 5.88 8.01 -0.25
CA TYR A 77 6.18 6.99 0.73
C TYR A 77 6.45 5.66 0.06
N VAL A 78 7.29 4.85 0.71
CA VAL A 78 7.44 3.44 0.40
C VAL A 78 6.98 2.67 1.61
N TYR A 79 5.92 1.88 1.45
CA TYR A 79 5.44 0.99 2.48
C TYR A 79 5.96 -0.42 2.20
N CYS A 80 6.92 -0.84 3.01
CA CYS A 80 7.58 -2.13 2.95
C CYS A 80 6.92 -3.06 3.97
N LEU A 81 6.10 -3.98 3.47
CA LEU A 81 5.56 -5.06 4.26
C LEU A 81 6.53 -6.24 4.22
N VAL A 82 7.21 -6.48 5.34
CA VAL A 82 8.06 -7.65 5.51
C VAL A 82 7.23 -8.78 6.11
N GLU A 83 6.93 -9.77 5.28
CA GLU A 83 6.05 -10.89 5.62
C GLU A 83 6.82 -12.19 5.65
N HIS A 84 6.96 -12.69 6.87
CA HIS A 84 7.51 -14.00 7.13
C HIS A 84 6.38 -15.00 7.31
N GLN A 85 5.91 -15.54 6.19
CA GLN A 85 4.76 -16.43 6.18
C GLN A 85 5.16 -17.87 5.89
N SER A 86 4.81 -18.78 6.81
CA SER A 86 4.89 -20.23 6.55
C SER A 86 3.88 -20.68 5.49
N ARG A 87 2.82 -19.90 5.21
CA ARG A 87 1.84 -20.13 4.15
C ARG A 87 1.51 -18.82 3.44
N PRO A 88 1.62 -18.74 2.10
CA PRO A 88 1.26 -17.52 1.37
C PRO A 88 -0.23 -17.19 1.54
N GLU A 89 -0.56 -15.89 1.57
CA GLU A 89 -1.92 -15.37 1.72
C GLU A 89 -2.52 -14.92 0.37
N LYS A 90 -3.70 -15.45 0.01
CA LYS A 90 -4.35 -15.18 -1.30
C LYS A 90 -4.72 -13.70 -1.53
N LEU A 91 -5.06 -12.97 -0.48
CA LEU A 91 -5.53 -11.58 -0.53
C LEU A 91 -4.45 -10.56 -0.16
N MET A 92 -3.18 -10.95 -0.23
CA MET A 92 -2.04 -10.09 0.16
C MET A 92 -2.01 -8.76 -0.61
N ALA A 93 -2.35 -8.77 -1.90
CA ALA A 93 -2.41 -7.54 -2.69
C ALA A 93 -3.44 -6.52 -2.15
N PHE A 94 -4.61 -7.00 -1.73
CA PHE A 94 -5.62 -6.15 -1.10
C PHE A 94 -5.15 -5.64 0.28
N ARG A 95 -4.45 -6.48 1.04
CA ARG A 95 -3.87 -6.09 2.33
C ARG A 95 -2.83 -4.97 2.18
N LEU A 96 -1.93 -5.08 1.21
CA LEU A 96 -0.97 -4.03 0.86
C LEU A 96 -1.67 -2.72 0.47
N LEU A 97 -2.74 -2.80 -0.33
CA LEU A 97 -3.52 -1.62 -0.69
C LEU A 97 -4.13 -0.95 0.55
N ARG A 98 -4.70 -1.72 1.48
CA ARG A 98 -5.24 -1.18 2.74
C ARG A 98 -4.19 -0.42 3.53
N TYR A 99 -2.97 -0.95 3.59
CA TYR A 99 -1.86 -0.29 4.28
C TYR A 99 -1.38 0.97 3.56
N ALA A 100 -1.34 0.96 2.22
CA ALA A 100 -1.06 2.16 1.45
C ALA A 100 -2.10 3.26 1.70
N VAL A 101 -3.38 2.91 1.71
CA VAL A 101 -4.48 3.85 2.01
C VAL A 101 -4.39 4.38 3.44
N ALA A 102 -4.04 3.54 4.42
CA ALA A 102 -3.83 3.99 5.80
C ALA A 102 -2.68 5.00 5.91
N ALA A 103 -1.57 4.78 5.19
CA ALA A 103 -0.46 5.74 5.13
C ALA A 103 -0.86 7.07 4.47
N ILE A 104 -1.68 7.02 3.41
CA ILE A 104 -2.26 8.22 2.76
C ILE A 104 -3.14 9.00 3.74
N GLN A 105 -4.05 8.31 4.43
CA GLN A 105 -4.94 8.93 5.42
C GLN A 105 -4.13 9.65 6.50
N ARG A 106 -3.07 9.00 7.00
CA ARG A 106 -2.19 9.59 8.01
C ARG A 106 -1.43 10.83 7.52
N HIS A 107 -1.03 10.84 6.26
CA HIS A 107 -0.41 12.01 5.65
C HIS A 107 -1.37 13.22 5.69
N LEU A 108 -2.67 13.02 5.43
CA LEU A 108 -3.68 14.08 5.54
C LEU A 108 -3.88 14.54 7.00
N GLU A 109 -3.90 13.60 7.95
CA GLU A 109 -4.03 13.92 9.39
C GLU A 109 -2.89 14.79 9.94
N GLN A 110 -1.75 14.83 9.24
CA GLN A 110 -0.62 15.71 9.58
C GLN A 110 -0.79 17.15 9.07
N GLY A 111 -1.94 17.45 8.45
CA GLY A 111 -2.27 18.78 7.93
C GLY A 111 -1.85 19.00 6.48
N ASN A 112 -1.46 17.94 5.76
CA ASN A 112 -1.21 18.03 4.33
C ASN A 112 -2.53 18.03 3.56
N ASP A 113 -2.59 18.78 2.46
CA ASP A 113 -3.79 19.00 1.64
C ASP A 113 -3.80 18.19 0.33
N ALA A 114 -2.70 17.48 0.04
CA ALA A 114 -2.54 16.62 -1.13
C ALA A 114 -2.27 15.18 -0.73
N LEU A 115 -2.71 14.22 -1.55
CA LEU A 115 -2.39 12.80 -1.34
C LEU A 115 -0.95 12.51 -1.75
N PRO A 116 -0.19 11.76 -0.96
CA PRO A 116 1.12 11.29 -1.38
C PRO A 116 1.00 10.01 -2.21
N VAL A 117 2.00 9.73 -3.03
CA VAL A 117 2.12 8.41 -3.65
C VAL A 117 2.73 7.44 -2.65
N VAL A 118 2.02 6.36 -2.33
CA VAL A 118 2.54 5.28 -1.48
C VAL A 118 2.83 4.05 -2.34
N ILE A 119 4.08 3.60 -2.35
CA ILE A 119 4.52 2.41 -3.09
C ILE A 119 4.51 1.21 -2.15
N PRO A 120 3.56 0.28 -2.27
CA PRO A 120 3.58 -0.96 -1.49
C PRO A 120 4.64 -1.92 -2.05
N LEU A 121 5.44 -2.50 -1.15
CA LEU A 121 6.42 -3.53 -1.45
C LEU A 121 6.23 -4.72 -0.51
N LEU A 122 6.10 -5.90 -1.10
CA LEU A 122 6.01 -7.16 -0.36
C LEU A 122 7.37 -7.85 -0.34
N PHE A 123 7.93 -8.04 0.85
CA PHE A 123 9.05 -8.94 1.06
C PHE A 123 8.52 -10.28 1.54
N TYR A 124 8.52 -11.25 0.63
CA TYR A 124 8.05 -12.60 0.91
C TYR A 124 9.22 -13.53 1.16
N HIS A 125 9.25 -14.12 2.35
CA HIS A 125 10.14 -15.23 2.68
C HIS A 125 9.33 -16.38 3.28
N GLY A 126 8.81 -17.26 2.41
CA GLY A 126 8.05 -18.43 2.81
C GLY A 126 8.53 -19.71 2.15
N THR A 127 7.95 -20.84 2.59
CA THR A 127 8.33 -22.18 2.12
C THR A 127 7.79 -22.50 0.71
N THR A 128 6.78 -21.77 0.25
CA THR A 128 6.19 -21.93 -1.09
C THR A 128 6.85 -20.94 -2.03
N SER A 129 7.64 -21.41 -2.99
CA SER A 129 8.35 -20.57 -3.95
C SER A 129 8.18 -21.10 -5.37
N PRO A 130 7.91 -20.25 -6.39
CA PRO A 130 7.68 -18.80 -6.28
C PRO A 130 6.38 -18.45 -5.54
N TYR A 131 6.22 -17.17 -5.16
CA TYR A 131 4.99 -16.70 -4.52
C TYR A 131 3.77 -16.98 -5.43
N PRO A 132 2.73 -17.70 -4.95
CA PRO A 132 1.73 -18.29 -5.86
C PRO A 132 0.51 -17.40 -6.16
N TYR A 133 0.39 -16.22 -5.55
CA TYR A 133 -0.79 -15.35 -5.71
C TYR A 133 -0.45 -14.04 -6.42
N SER A 134 -1.46 -13.42 -7.01
CA SER A 134 -1.29 -12.12 -7.67
C SER A 134 -0.92 -11.03 -6.68
N THR A 135 -0.06 -10.12 -7.12
CA THR A 135 0.26 -8.87 -6.42
C THR A 135 -0.58 -7.68 -6.94
N GLN A 136 -1.49 -7.92 -7.89
CA GLN A 136 -2.47 -6.94 -8.35
C GLN A 136 -3.77 -7.09 -7.57
N TRP A 137 -4.17 -6.04 -6.83
CA TRP A 137 -5.30 -6.13 -5.91
C TRP A 137 -6.66 -6.35 -6.60
N LEU A 138 -6.79 -5.93 -7.86
CA LEU A 138 -8.01 -6.13 -8.66
C LEU A 138 -8.26 -7.62 -8.99
N ASP A 139 -7.20 -8.44 -9.03
CA ASP A 139 -7.31 -9.89 -9.20
C ASP A 139 -7.90 -10.59 -7.96
N CYS A 140 -8.05 -9.86 -6.84
CA CYS A 140 -8.67 -10.40 -5.63
C CYS A 140 -10.20 -10.45 -5.71
N PHE A 141 -10.82 -9.78 -6.68
CA PHE A 141 -12.28 -9.81 -6.87
C PHE A 141 -12.74 -11.10 -7.54
N ALA A 142 -13.99 -11.50 -7.27
CA ALA A 142 -14.61 -12.61 -7.99
C ALA A 142 -14.81 -12.30 -9.48
N ASP A 143 -14.98 -11.03 -9.82
CA ASP A 143 -15.07 -10.49 -11.18
C ASP A 143 -14.07 -9.32 -11.34
N PRO A 144 -12.83 -9.62 -11.80
CA PRO A 144 -11.80 -8.60 -11.99
C PRO A 144 -12.14 -7.56 -13.07
N GLU A 145 -12.89 -7.94 -14.11
CA GLU A 145 -13.26 -7.03 -15.21
C GLU A 145 -14.24 -5.95 -14.70
N LEU A 146 -15.23 -6.36 -13.92
CA LEU A 146 -16.12 -5.41 -13.24
C LEU A 146 -15.34 -4.52 -12.28
N ALA A 147 -14.44 -5.08 -11.47
CA ALA A 147 -13.62 -4.30 -10.55
C ALA A 147 -12.77 -3.24 -11.28
N GLU A 148 -12.15 -3.60 -12.41
CA GLU A 148 -11.42 -2.66 -13.26
C GLU A 148 -12.30 -1.51 -13.76
N SER A 149 -13.53 -1.82 -14.22
CA SER A 149 -14.47 -0.79 -14.70
C SER A 149 -14.90 0.21 -13.62
N VAL A 150 -14.86 -0.20 -12.35
CA VAL A 150 -15.23 0.66 -11.21
C VAL A 150 -14.03 1.44 -10.68
N TYR A 151 -12.89 0.77 -10.48
CA TYR A 151 -11.78 1.35 -9.72
C TYR A 151 -10.68 1.99 -10.58
N ARG A 152 -10.69 1.81 -11.90
CA ARG A 152 -9.80 2.53 -12.83
C ARG A 152 -10.46 3.73 -13.52
N GLN A 153 -11.71 4.03 -13.20
CA GLN A 153 -12.49 5.12 -13.77
C GLN A 153 -12.78 6.19 -12.71
N ALA A 154 -13.21 7.37 -13.15
CA ALA A 154 -13.79 8.36 -12.25
C ALA A 154 -15.06 7.77 -11.59
N PHE A 155 -15.24 8.04 -10.30
CA PHE A 155 -16.45 7.59 -9.62
C PHE A 155 -17.68 8.32 -10.18
N PRO A 156 -18.81 7.61 -10.37
CA PRO A 156 -20.03 8.23 -10.84
C PRO A 156 -20.49 9.28 -9.82
N LEU A 157 -20.70 10.50 -10.30
CA LEU A 157 -21.26 11.60 -9.52
C LEU A 157 -22.71 11.83 -9.96
N VAL A 158 -23.63 11.70 -9.01
CA VAL A 158 -25.02 12.15 -9.18
C VAL A 158 -25.13 13.50 -8.49
N ASP A 159 -24.98 14.58 -9.27
CA ASP A 159 -25.09 15.95 -8.76
C ASP A 159 -26.55 16.41 -8.76
N ILE A 160 -27.24 16.14 -7.65
CA ILE A 160 -28.63 16.54 -7.46
C ILE A 160 -28.82 18.07 -7.49
N THR A 161 -27.78 18.87 -7.30
CA THR A 161 -27.89 20.34 -7.37
C THR A 161 -28.06 20.85 -8.80
N ALA A 162 -27.66 20.03 -9.78
CA ALA A 162 -27.82 20.29 -11.21
C ALA A 162 -29.10 19.67 -11.79
N MET A 163 -29.93 19.01 -10.97
CA MET A 163 -31.13 18.30 -11.41
C MET A 163 -32.40 19.06 -11.00
N PRO A 164 -33.40 19.21 -11.89
CA PRO A 164 -34.71 19.72 -11.51
C PRO A 164 -35.42 18.76 -10.55
N ASP A 165 -36.21 19.30 -9.61
CA ASP A 165 -36.97 18.51 -8.63
C ASP A 165 -37.86 17.43 -9.29
N ASP A 166 -38.45 17.72 -10.45
CA ASP A 166 -39.31 16.79 -11.19
C ASP A 166 -38.56 15.53 -11.64
N GLU A 167 -37.28 15.67 -12.00
CA GLU A 167 -36.41 14.55 -12.40
C GLU A 167 -36.04 13.69 -11.17
N ILE A 168 -35.78 14.33 -10.03
CA ILE A 168 -35.52 13.65 -8.75
C ILE A 168 -36.76 12.84 -8.33
N LEU A 169 -37.95 13.41 -8.49
CA LEU A 169 -39.22 12.76 -8.12
C LEU A 169 -39.55 11.53 -8.98
N SER A 170 -39.00 11.43 -10.18
CA SER A 170 -39.16 10.27 -11.07
C SER A 170 -38.38 9.02 -10.62
N HIS A 171 -37.41 9.16 -9.71
CA HIS A 171 -36.66 8.04 -9.11
C HIS A 171 -37.49 7.25 -8.08
N ARG A 172 -38.78 7.54 -7.92
CA ARG A 172 -39.69 6.77 -7.07
C ARG A 172 -39.89 5.38 -7.66
N ARG A 173 -39.83 4.37 -6.79
CA ARG A 173 -40.11 2.96 -7.13
C ARG A 173 -41.42 2.84 -7.91
N GLU A 174 -41.35 2.41 -9.16
CA GLU A 174 -42.41 1.54 -9.68
C GLU A 174 -42.30 0.24 -8.88
N ARG A 175 -43.41 -0.18 -8.26
CA ARG A 175 -43.43 -1.38 -7.40
C ARG A 175 -42.98 -2.59 -8.23
N CYS A 176 -41.91 -3.27 -7.80
CA CYS A 176 -41.61 -4.63 -8.23
C CYS A 176 -42.73 -5.59 -7.82
#